data_AF-A0A1Q4V024-F1
#
_entry.id   AF-A0A1Q4V024-F1
#
_cell.length_a   1.000
_cell.length_b   1.000
_cell.length_c   1.000
_cell.angle_alpha   90.00
_cell.angle_beta   90.00
_cell.angle_gamma   90.00
#
_symmetry.space_group_name_H-M   'P 1'
#
loop_
_entity.id
_entity.type
_entity.pdbx_description
1 polymer ?
#
loop_
_entity_poly.entity_id
_entity_poly.type
_entity_poly.pdbx_seq_one_letter_code
_entity_poly.pdbx_strand_id
1 'polypeptide(L)'
;MPVVTVMICCRCDQPIRSGELHERLFRDSMSGPGVTMHRHERCADEPGVVPAPDQAGGPQSYRADDWSGLPPMSPAHALAWGRFLTHVGACGQCNGDDPWSCEAGRVLRRVWRTAARESW
;
A
#
# COMPACT_ATOMS: atom_id res chain seq x y z
N MET A 1 6.31 -29.83 5.86
CA MET A 1 5.33 -29.30 4.89
C MET A 1 6.03 -28.16 4.16
N PRO A 2 6.15 -28.17 2.81
CA PRO A 2 6.75 -27.04 2.13
C PRO A 2 5.90 -25.80 2.40
N VAL A 3 6.51 -24.75 2.94
CA VAL A 3 5.88 -23.44 3.07
C VAL A 3 5.64 -22.99 1.63
N VAL A 4 4.41 -23.12 1.16
CA VAL A 4 4.03 -22.56 -0.13
C VAL A 4 4.07 -21.05 0.09
N THR A 5 5.15 -20.40 -0.36
CA THR A 5 5.26 -18.94 -0.32
C THR A 5 4.18 -18.39 -1.25
N VAL A 6 3.03 -18.03 -0.66
CA VAL A 6 1.94 -17.42 -1.41
C VAL A 6 2.36 -15.99 -1.71
N MET A 7 2.77 -15.72 -2.95
CA MET A 7 3.04 -14.36 -3.40
C MET A 7 1.73 -13.57 -3.38
N ILE A 8 1.66 -12.50 -2.59
CA ILE A 8 0.48 -11.63 -2.51
C ILE A 8 0.74 -10.37 -3.32
N CYS A 9 -0.21 -10.00 -4.17
CA CYS A 9 -0.16 -8.72 -4.87
C CYS A 9 -0.32 -7.58 -3.88
N CYS A 10 0.70 -6.72 -3.79
CA CYS A 10 0.73 -5.60 -2.86
C CYS A 10 -0.35 -4.54 -3.13
N ARG A 11 -0.99 -4.53 -4.31
CA ARG A 11 -2.03 -3.57 -4.73
C ARG A 11 -3.46 -4.05 -4.46
N CYS A 12 -3.77 -5.31 -4.72
CA CYS A 12 -5.13 -5.85 -4.56
C CYS A 12 -5.28 -6.81 -3.37
N ASP A 13 -4.17 -7.14 -2.70
CA ASP A 13 -4.12 -8.06 -1.55
C ASP A 13 -4.73 -9.44 -1.86
N GLN A 14 -4.64 -9.88 -3.12
CA GLN A 14 -5.04 -11.20 -3.60
C GLN A 14 -3.79 -12.05 -3.88
N PRO A 15 -3.88 -13.39 -3.72
CA PRO A 15 -2.80 -14.28 -4.09
C PRO A 15 -2.53 -14.24 -5.59
N ILE A 16 -1.26 -14.21 -5.95
CA ILE A 16 -0.75 -14.37 -7.30
C ILE A 16 -0.57 -15.87 -7.53
N ARG A 17 -1.29 -16.42 -8.49
CA ARG A 17 -1.25 -17.86 -8.79
C ARG A 17 0.00 -18.21 -9.61
N SER A 18 0.41 -19.47 -9.53
CA SER A 18 1.50 -19.99 -10.35
C SER A 18 1.16 -19.83 -11.83
N GLY A 19 2.02 -19.16 -12.59
CA GLY A 19 1.83 -18.85 -14.01
C GLY A 19 1.15 -17.51 -14.30
N GLU A 20 0.67 -16.78 -13.28
CA GLU A 20 0.20 -15.40 -13.48
C GLU A 20 1.38 -14.44 -13.61
N LEU A 21 1.29 -13.56 -14.61
CA LEU A 21 2.28 -12.51 -14.82
C LEU A 21 2.24 -11.49 -13.69
N HIS A 22 3.41 -11.20 -13.14
CA HIS A 22 3.56 -10.26 -12.04
C HIS A 22 4.91 -9.55 -12.09
N GLU A 23 4.91 -8.32 -11.59
CA GLU A 23 6.09 -7.51 -11.38
C GLU A 23 6.64 -7.74 -9.97
N ARG A 24 7.96 -7.75 -9.87
CA ARG A 24 8.69 -7.74 -8.61
C ARG A 24 9.19 -6.32 -8.36
N LEU A 25 8.72 -5.71 -7.28
CA LEU A 25 9.09 -4.36 -6.86
C LEU A 25 10.02 -4.46 -5.65
N PHE A 26 11.13 -3.72 -5.67
CA PHE A 26 11.96 -3.55 -4.48
C PHE A 26 11.63 -2.20 -3.87
N ARG A 27 11.17 -2.17 -2.61
CA ARG A 27 11.01 -0.91 -1.89
C ARG A 27 12.11 -0.77 -0.88
N ASP A 28 12.95 0.23 -1.11
CA ASP A 28 13.91 0.68 -0.12
C ASP A 28 13.16 1.13 1.13
N SER A 29 13.53 0.54 2.26
CA SER A 29 13.06 0.98 3.57
C SER A 29 14.11 1.92 4.14
N MET A 30 13.72 3.13 4.54
CA MET A 30 14.66 4.08 5.15
C MET A 30 15.14 3.64 6.56
N SER A 31 14.52 2.59 7.12
CA SER A 31 14.69 2.22 8.54
C SER A 31 14.93 0.72 8.76
N GLY A 32 15.22 -0.06 7.71
CA GLY A 32 15.43 -1.50 7.81
C GLY A 32 15.82 -2.14 6.47
N PRO A 33 15.95 -3.48 6.40
CA PRO A 33 16.19 -4.16 5.13
C PRO A 33 15.02 -3.88 4.17
N GLY A 34 15.35 -3.56 2.91
CA GLY A 34 14.34 -3.34 1.87
C GLY A 34 13.46 -4.58 1.68
N VAL A 35 12.18 -4.37 1.40
CA VAL A 35 11.22 -5.46 1.23
C VAL A 35 10.93 -5.68 -0.24
N THR A 36 11.07 -6.93 -0.68
CA THR A 36 10.55 -7.38 -1.98
C THR A 36 9.04 -7.44 -1.93
N MET A 37 8.37 -6.80 -2.89
CA MET A 37 6.93 -6.88 -3.10
C MET A 37 6.63 -7.48 -4.46
N HIS A 38 5.46 -8.09 -4.58
CA HIS A 38 4.95 -8.64 -5.82
C HIS A 38 3.65 -7.92 -6.21
N ARG A 39 3.41 -7.72 -7.50
CA ARG A 39 2.22 -7.04 -8.01
C ARG A 39 1.77 -7.68 -9.32
N HIS A 40 0.49 -8.01 -9.48
CA HIS A 40 -0.01 -8.44 -10.80
C HIS A 40 0.26 -7.34 -11.84
N GLU A 41 0.59 -7.69 -13.08
CA GLU A 41 0.76 -6.70 -14.15
C GLU A 41 -0.51 -5.86 -14.37
N ARG A 42 -1.69 -6.50 -14.34
CA ARG A 42 -2.99 -5.80 -14.40
C ARG A 42 -3.27 -4.86 -13.22
N CYS A 43 -2.50 -4.98 -12.15
CA CYS A 43 -2.59 -4.12 -10.97
C CYS A 43 -1.51 -3.04 -10.98
N ALA A 44 -0.89 -2.78 -12.14
CA ALA A 44 -0.05 -1.60 -12.35
C ALA A 44 -0.77 -0.34 -11.86
N ASP A 45 0.01 0.64 -11.42
CA ASP A 45 -0.56 1.96 -11.21
C ASP A 45 -1.10 2.44 -12.56
N GLU A 46 -2.34 2.94 -12.58
CA GLU A 46 -2.78 3.81 -13.68
C GLU A 46 -1.65 4.82 -13.88
N PRO A 47 -1.15 5.03 -15.12
CA PRO A 47 -0.20 6.10 -15.36
C PRO A 47 -0.89 7.33 -14.83
N GLY A 48 -0.39 7.85 -13.70
CA GLY A 48 -0.96 9.03 -13.10
C GLY A 48 -1.06 10.04 -14.23
N VAL A 49 -2.25 10.59 -14.44
CA VAL A 49 -2.36 11.85 -15.15
C VAL A 49 -1.51 12.80 -14.33
N VAL A 50 -0.22 12.89 -14.69
CA VAL A 50 0.61 14.03 -14.36
C VAL A 50 -0.13 15.14 -15.09
N PRO A 51 -0.75 16.10 -14.38
CA PRO A 51 -1.31 17.25 -15.04
C PRO A 51 -0.19 17.84 -15.90
N ALA A 52 -0.50 18.14 -17.17
CA ALA A 52 0.43 18.82 -18.04
C ALA A 52 1.05 20.00 -17.29
N PRO A 53 2.38 20.21 -17.35
CA PRO A 53 3.14 21.07 -16.43
C PRO A 53 2.85 22.58 -16.56
N ASP A 54 1.76 22.99 -17.21
CA ASP A 54 1.48 24.40 -17.49
C ASP A 54 0.20 24.96 -16.84
N GLN A 55 -0.58 24.16 -16.08
CA GLN A 55 -1.65 24.70 -15.25
C GLN A 55 -1.75 24.00 -13.89
N ALA A 56 -1.28 24.72 -12.87
CA ALA A 56 -1.41 24.48 -11.43
C ALA A 56 -0.51 23.40 -10.79
N GLY A 57 0.63 23.85 -10.25
CA GLY A 57 1.32 23.25 -9.09
C GLY A 57 2.18 22.02 -9.37
N GLY A 58 3.51 22.18 -9.32
CA GLY A 58 4.48 21.10 -9.46
C GLY A 58 4.35 19.98 -8.40
N PRO A 59 5.19 18.93 -8.47
CA PRO A 59 5.06 17.75 -7.62
C PRO A 59 5.03 18.18 -6.15
N GLN A 60 3.88 18.03 -5.49
CA GLN A 60 3.73 18.33 -4.08
C GLN A 60 4.61 17.35 -3.31
N SER A 61 5.84 17.78 -3.03
CA SER A 61 6.65 17.22 -1.97
C SER A 61 6.02 17.68 -0.66
N TYR A 62 5.11 16.88 -0.12
CA TYR A 62 4.65 17.08 1.25
C TYR A 62 5.89 16.96 2.15
N ARG A 63 6.32 18.07 2.74
CA ARG A 63 7.28 18.00 3.84
C ARG A 63 6.60 17.24 4.97
N ALA A 64 7.33 16.34 5.64
CA ALA A 64 6.80 15.52 6.72
C ALA A 64 6.16 16.33 7.87
N ASP A 65 6.44 17.63 7.93
CA ASP A 65 5.92 18.57 8.92
C ASP A 65 4.70 19.39 8.46
N ASP A 66 4.31 19.34 7.18
CA ASP A 66 3.18 20.09 6.64
C ASP A 66 1.97 19.19 6.35
N TRP A 67 1.23 18.91 7.42
CA TRP A 67 -0.03 18.15 7.38
C TRP A 67 -1.22 18.99 6.89
N SER A 68 -1.02 20.29 6.68
CA SER A 68 -2.06 21.27 6.36
C SER A 68 -2.51 21.23 4.90
N GLY A 69 -1.65 20.72 4.00
CA GLY A 69 -1.92 20.62 2.56
C GLY A 69 -2.52 19.28 2.12
N LEU A 70 -2.73 18.33 3.04
CA LEU A 70 -3.37 17.07 2.71
C LEU A 70 -4.88 17.31 2.52
N PRO A 71 -5.49 16.79 1.44
CA PRO A 71 -6.94 16.81 1.30
C PRO A 71 -7.56 16.19 2.56
N PRO A 72 -8.64 16.78 3.10
CA PRO A 72 -9.26 16.27 4.32
C PRO A 72 -9.68 14.83 4.09
N MET A 73 -9.04 13.90 4.81
CA MET A 73 -9.46 12.50 4.80
C MET A 73 -10.90 12.44 5.30
N SER A 74 -11.75 11.69 4.59
CA SER A 74 -13.09 11.41 5.13
C SER A 74 -12.95 10.73 6.51
N PRO A 75 -13.92 10.91 7.43
CA PRO A 75 -13.88 10.24 8.73
C PRO A 75 -13.72 8.71 8.63
N ALA A 76 -14.32 8.10 7.59
CA ALA A 76 -14.19 6.67 7.31
C ALA A 76 -12.75 6.29 6.90
N HIS A 77 -12.12 7.10 6.03
CA HIS A 77 -10.73 6.90 5.62
C HIS A 77 -9.75 7.07 6.78
N ALA A 78 -9.93 8.09 7.61
CA ALA A 78 -9.11 8.32 8.80
C ALA A 78 -9.24 7.18 9.83
N LEU A 79 -10.46 6.71 10.09
CA LEU A 79 -10.70 5.59 11.00
C LEU A 79 -10.07 4.29 10.50
N ALA A 80 -10.22 3.99 9.21
CA ALA A 80 -9.62 2.82 8.60
C ALA A 80 -8.09 2.86 8.62
N TRP A 81 -7.51 4.05 8.37
CA TRP A 81 -6.07 4.29 8.49
C TRP A 81 -5.57 4.06 9.92
N GLY A 82 -6.22 4.65 10.92
CA GLY A 82 -5.86 4.49 12.32
C GLY A 82 -5.89 3.02 12.78
N ARG A 83 -6.95 2.28 12.43
CA ARG A 83 -7.06 0.83 12.73
C ARG A 83 -5.95 0.02 12.09
N PHE A 84 -5.60 0.33 10.84
CA PHE A 84 -4.50 -0.33 10.14
C PHE A 84 -3.15 -0.07 10.82
N LEU A 85 -2.84 1.20 11.14
CA LEU A 85 -1.58 1.55 11.82
C LEU A 85 -1.46 0.92 13.20
N THR A 86 -2.53 0.90 13.99
CA THR A 86 -2.54 0.22 15.30
C THR A 86 -2.19 -1.26 15.16
N HIS A 87 -2.74 -1.93 14.16
CA HIS A 87 -2.43 -3.34 13.92
C HIS A 87 -0.98 -3.56 13.49
N VAL A 88 -0.48 -2.77 12.52
CA VAL A 88 0.90 -2.88 12.04
C VAL A 88 1.91 -2.62 13.17
N GLY A 89 1.65 -1.63 14.02
CA GLY A 89 2.51 -1.32 15.17
C GLY A 89 2.56 -2.43 16.23
N ALA A 90 1.52 -3.27 16.32
CA ALA A 90 1.44 -4.36 17.31
C ALA A 90 1.77 -5.75 16.74
N CYS A 91 1.65 -5.95 15.42
CA CYS A 91 1.75 -7.28 14.81
C CYS A 91 3.19 -7.59 14.37
N GLY A 92 3.83 -8.56 15.03
CA GLY A 92 5.17 -9.02 14.67
C GLY A 92 5.29 -9.53 13.22
N GLN A 93 4.23 -10.13 12.67
CA GLN A 93 4.22 -10.62 11.29
C GLN A 93 4.19 -9.47 10.27
N CYS A 94 3.51 -8.36 10.57
CA CYS A 94 3.52 -7.16 9.73
C CYS A 94 4.85 -6.40 9.76
N ASN A 95 5.72 -6.71 10.73
CA ASN A 95 7.06 -6.15 10.84
C ASN A 95 8.17 -7.14 10.45
N GLY A 96 7.79 -8.35 10.02
CA GLY A 96 8.72 -9.40 9.58
C GLY A 96 9.00 -9.35 8.09
N ASP A 97 9.61 -10.42 7.57
CA ASP A 97 10.10 -10.50 6.19
C ASP A 97 8.99 -10.61 5.13
N ASP A 98 7.80 -11.10 5.51
CA ASP A 98 6.63 -11.19 4.63
C ASP A 98 5.39 -10.55 5.28
N PRO A 99 5.32 -9.21 5.30
CA PRO A 99 4.24 -8.50 5.99
C PRO A 99 2.90 -8.55 5.23
N TRP A 100 2.89 -9.08 4.01
CA TRP A 100 1.66 -9.34 3.23
C TRP A 100 1.03 -10.70 3.52
N SER A 101 1.73 -11.61 4.17
CA SER A 101 1.15 -12.88 4.63
C SER A 101 0.11 -12.70 5.75
N CYS A 102 0.18 -11.60 6.52
CA CYS A 102 -0.72 -11.35 7.63
C CYS A 102 -2.16 -11.12 7.14
N GLU A 103 -3.07 -12.05 7.45
CA GLU A 103 -4.47 -11.96 7.02
C GLU A 103 -5.20 -10.74 7.60
N ALA A 104 -5.06 -10.49 8.90
CA ALA A 104 -5.65 -9.31 9.55
C ALA A 104 -5.10 -8.01 8.96
N GLY A 105 -3.78 -7.94 8.74
CA GLY A 105 -3.12 -6.81 8.07
C GLY A 105 -3.65 -6.59 6.64
N ARG A 106 -3.87 -7.65 5.86
CA ARG A 106 -4.46 -7.57 4.51
C ARG A 106 -5.89 -7.03 4.53
N VAL A 107 -6.73 -7.50 5.44
CA VAL A 107 -8.11 -7.04 5.58
C VAL A 107 -8.14 -5.54 5.91
N LEU A 108 -7.37 -5.12 6.91
CA LEU A 108 -7.31 -3.71 7.33
C LEU A 108 -6.77 -2.80 6.23
N ARG A 109 -5.72 -3.25 5.51
CA ARG A 109 -5.16 -2.51 4.36
C ARG A 109 -6.18 -2.37 3.23
N ARG A 110 -6.96 -3.42 2.96
CA ARG A 110 -8.05 -3.37 1.97
C ARG A 110 -9.13 -2.37 2.37
N VAL A 111 -9.60 -2.42 3.62
CA VAL A 111 -10.61 -1.47 4.15
C VAL A 111 -10.12 -0.04 4.03
N TRP A 112 -8.86 0.23 4.39
CA TRP A 112 -8.26 1.56 4.21
C TRP A 112 -8.25 2.01 2.75
N ARG A 113 -7.85 1.16 1.80
CA ARG A 113 -7.86 1.51 0.37
C ARG A 113 -9.25 1.70 -0.21
N THR A 114 -10.23 0.93 0.24
CA THR A 114 -11.63 1.12 -0.16
C THR A 114 -12.13 2.47 0.32
N ALA A 115 -11.96 2.78 1.61
CA ALA A 115 -12.35 4.07 2.17
C ALA A 115 -11.62 5.25 1.51
N ALA A 116 -10.34 5.07 1.14
CA ALA A 116 -9.58 6.06 0.39
C ALA A 116 -10.21 6.38 -0.97
N ARG A 117 -10.70 5.36 -1.71
CA ARG A 117 -11.32 5.54 -3.03
C ARG A 117 -12.70 6.17 -2.96
N GLU A 118 -13.45 5.89 -1.89
CA GLU A 118 -14.79 6.45 -1.66
C GLU A 118 -14.75 7.90 -1.13
N SER A 119 -13.55 8.42 -0.81
CA SER A 119 -13.35 9.78 -0.32
C SER A 119 -13.13 10.82 -1.43
N TRP A 120 -13.17 10.40 -2.70
CA TRP A 120 -12.99 11.22 -3.91
C TRP A 120 -14.12 10.95 -4.89
#